data_AF-A0A848UU09-F1
#
_entry.id   AF-A0A848UU09-F1
#
_cell.length_a   1.000
_cell.length_b   1.000
_cell.length_c   1.000
_cell.angle_alpha   90.00
_cell.angle_beta   90.00
_cell.angle_gamma   90.00
#
_symmetry.space_group_name_H-M   'P 1'
#
loop_
_entity.id
_entity.type
_entity.pdbx_description
1 polymer ?
#
loop_
_entity_poly.entity_id
_entity_poly.type
_entity_poly.pdbx_seq_one_letter_code
_entity_poly.pdbx_strand_id
1 'polypeptide(L)'
;MIFRTLPTLVLFCLSLSFQAQLAPGSIAPNFTATDINGTEHVLYDYLDQGYNVILEFSATWTGPAWDYHTSGPLNDLHNTYGPDGTQDFIVLMIESDENTTMDDLNGTGTDTMGDWVAETDFPIIDDAAISELFENAYFPTIYSICPDGITNEIGQVDLEAILAWDEAECCPGDFANDPALFETNFISQGCSSPEFEVILKNNGSSPLTSCTIELKENGTTVATQEWTGILETCESETITFDSVEVGASATMSAIITSPDDDASKNTFQSYSLWLQKWAHISVWSGLQIVGLKKTLLKFEIRLMKLLLKVLHLLKLRPPSMITICRLKIATR
;
A
#
# COMPACT_ATOMS: atom_id res chain seq x y z
N MET A 1 -33.69 14.24 69.21
CA MET A 1 -33.31 15.05 68.03
C MET A 1 -31.82 14.88 67.79
N ILE A 2 -31.43 13.98 66.89
CA ILE A 2 -30.05 13.87 66.40
C ILE A 2 -30.17 13.69 64.89
N PHE A 3 -30.04 14.78 64.14
CA PHE A 3 -29.89 14.73 62.69
C PHE A 3 -28.39 14.73 62.38
N ARG A 4 -27.88 13.57 61.94
CA ARG A 4 -26.53 13.44 61.36
C ARG A 4 -26.67 13.66 59.86
N THR A 5 -26.24 14.80 59.36
CA THR A 5 -26.11 15.06 57.92
C THR A 5 -24.74 14.59 57.45
N LEU A 6 -24.71 13.55 56.63
CA LEU A 6 -23.54 13.08 55.90
C LEU A 6 -23.32 14.01 54.68
N PRO A 7 -22.11 14.54 54.41
CA PRO A 7 -21.88 15.30 53.20
C PRO A 7 -21.72 14.33 52.02
N THR A 8 -22.59 14.43 51.02
CA THR A 8 -22.49 13.70 49.76
C THR A 8 -21.35 14.29 48.95
N LEU A 9 -20.21 13.59 48.89
CA LEU A 9 -19.11 13.89 47.98
C LEU A 9 -19.55 13.49 46.56
N VAL A 10 -19.94 14.47 45.75
CA VAL A 10 -20.19 14.27 44.31
C VAL A 10 -18.84 14.19 43.63
N LEU A 11 -18.41 12.97 43.30
CA LEU A 11 -17.23 12.71 42.48
C LEU A 11 -17.61 13.03 41.02
N PHE A 12 -17.19 14.20 40.55
CA PHE A 12 -17.31 14.60 39.15
C PHE A 12 -16.22 13.87 38.36
N CYS A 13 -16.54 12.71 37.80
CA CYS A 13 -15.68 12.07 36.82
C CYS A 13 -15.70 12.91 35.53
N LEU A 14 -14.78 13.86 35.40
CA LEU A 14 -14.38 14.36 34.09
C LEU A 14 -13.73 13.18 33.36
N SER A 15 -14.44 12.62 32.38
CA SER A 15 -13.83 11.81 31.33
C SER A 15 -12.92 12.73 30.53
N LEU A 16 -11.66 12.85 30.94
CA LEU A 16 -10.60 13.29 30.06
C LEU A 16 -10.48 12.20 28.99
N SER A 17 -11.00 12.47 27.79
CA SER A 17 -10.57 11.72 26.61
C SER A 17 -9.10 12.05 26.44
N PHE A 18 -8.22 11.19 26.94
CA PHE A 18 -6.87 11.14 26.40
C PHE A 18 -7.04 10.73 24.94
N GLN A 19 -6.69 11.62 24.01
CA GLN A 19 -6.43 11.17 22.65
C GLN A 19 -5.22 10.27 22.78
N ALA A 20 -5.48 8.97 22.64
CA ALA A 20 -4.44 7.97 22.61
C ALA A 20 -4.04 7.86 21.14
N GLN A 21 -2.75 7.68 20.89
CA GLN A 21 -2.29 7.12 19.63
C GLN A 21 -3.08 5.83 19.32
N LEU A 22 -3.12 5.40 18.06
CA LEU A 22 -3.80 4.15 17.71
C LEU A 22 -3.44 3.02 18.68
N ALA A 23 -4.45 2.32 19.19
CA ALA A 23 -4.22 1.18 20.08
C ALA A 23 -3.41 0.11 19.34
N PRO A 24 -2.51 -0.63 20.03
CA PRO A 24 -1.81 -1.76 19.43
C PRO A 24 -2.78 -2.73 18.74
N GLY A 25 -2.42 -3.14 17.52
CA GLY A 25 -3.23 -4.02 16.69
C GLY A 25 -4.39 -3.35 15.96
N SER A 26 -4.45 -2.01 15.95
CA SER A 26 -5.45 -1.28 15.16
C SER A 26 -5.18 -1.40 13.66
N ILE A 27 -6.20 -1.21 12.85
CA ILE A 27 -6.02 -1.08 11.39
C ILE A 27 -5.56 0.33 11.08
N ALA A 28 -4.45 0.46 10.33
CA ALA A 28 -3.95 1.76 9.87
C ALA A 28 -5.03 2.51 9.08
N PRO A 29 -5.29 3.79 9.40
CA PRO A 29 -6.01 4.69 8.50
C PRO A 29 -5.26 4.80 7.16
N ASN A 30 -5.98 4.66 6.05
CA ASN A 30 -5.40 4.92 4.73
C ASN A 30 -5.22 6.43 4.50
N PHE A 31 -4.21 6.80 3.73
CA PHE A 31 -4.00 8.16 3.24
C PHE A 31 -3.49 8.15 1.79
N THR A 32 -3.66 9.29 1.13
CA THR A 32 -3.00 9.61 -0.13
C THR A 32 -2.34 10.97 0.04
N ALA A 33 -1.04 11.04 -0.14
CA ALA A 33 -0.27 12.26 0.06
C ALA A 33 0.84 12.39 -0.98
N THR A 34 1.41 13.59 -1.12
CA THR A 34 2.50 13.86 -2.05
C THR A 34 3.76 14.21 -1.25
N ASP A 35 4.88 13.57 -1.56
CA ASP A 35 6.17 13.89 -0.94
C ASP A 35 6.71 15.26 -1.40
N ILE A 36 7.79 15.71 -0.77
CA ILE A 36 8.48 16.96 -1.13
C ILE A 36 9.08 16.95 -2.54
N ASN A 37 9.20 15.78 -3.19
CA ASN A 37 9.69 15.60 -4.55
C ASN A 37 8.57 15.55 -5.60
N GLY A 38 7.30 15.60 -5.19
CA GLY A 38 6.13 15.56 -6.06
C GLY A 38 5.63 14.16 -6.41
N THR A 39 6.09 13.11 -5.72
CA THR A 39 5.63 11.72 -5.86
C THR A 39 4.40 11.49 -5.00
N GLU A 40 3.36 10.86 -5.56
CA GLU A 40 2.16 10.48 -4.82
C GLU A 40 2.37 9.13 -4.12
N HIS A 41 1.98 9.05 -2.85
CA HIS A 41 2.07 7.89 -1.98
C HIS A 41 0.68 7.54 -1.46
N VAL A 42 0.29 6.27 -1.62
CA VAL A 42 -0.95 5.72 -1.05
C VAL A 42 -0.54 4.58 -0.13
N LEU A 43 -0.85 4.68 1.17
CA LEU A 43 -0.41 3.69 2.15
C LEU A 43 -0.82 2.27 1.75
N TYR A 44 -2.09 2.10 1.41
CA TYR A 44 -2.62 0.77 1.12
C TYR A 44 -2.11 0.19 -0.19
N ASP A 45 -1.66 1.02 -1.14
CA ASP A 45 -1.01 0.50 -2.35
C ASP A 45 0.28 -0.25 -1.97
N TYR A 46 1.03 0.22 -0.95
CA TYR A 46 2.21 -0.49 -0.45
C TYR A 46 1.87 -1.78 0.29
N LEU A 47 0.85 -1.73 1.15
CA LEU A 47 0.42 -2.91 1.92
C LEU A 47 -0.13 -4.01 1.00
N ASP A 48 -0.91 -3.64 -0.03
CA ASP A 48 -1.42 -4.57 -1.04
C ASP A 48 -0.27 -5.19 -1.87
N GLN A 49 0.81 -4.44 -2.08
CA GLN A 49 2.07 -4.93 -2.67
C GLN A 49 2.89 -5.84 -1.74
N GLY A 50 2.46 -6.04 -0.49
CA GLY A 50 3.13 -6.92 0.47
C GLY A 50 4.23 -6.27 1.29
N TYR A 51 4.45 -4.96 1.14
CA TYR A 51 5.42 -4.23 1.94
C TYR A 51 4.94 -4.09 3.38
N ASN A 52 5.87 -4.23 4.32
CA ASN A 52 5.72 -3.67 5.65
C ASN A 52 6.00 -2.16 5.57
N VAL A 53 5.17 -1.32 6.17
CA VAL A 53 5.36 0.14 6.11
C VAL A 53 5.76 0.68 7.48
N ILE A 54 6.90 1.38 7.52
CA ILE A 54 7.30 2.21 8.66
C ILE A 54 6.86 3.65 8.42
N LEU A 55 6.09 4.21 9.36
CA LEU A 55 5.75 5.63 9.39
C LEU A 55 6.48 6.31 10.56
N GLU A 56 7.33 7.28 10.23
CA GLU A 56 7.93 8.19 11.21
C GLU A 56 7.13 9.49 11.24
N PHE A 57 6.40 9.73 12.33
CA PHE A 57 5.79 11.03 12.59
C PHE A 57 6.77 11.88 13.41
N SER A 58 7.21 13.00 12.85
CA SER A 58 8.18 13.89 13.46
C SER A 58 7.83 15.36 13.22
N ALA A 59 8.49 16.26 13.95
CA ALA A 59 8.45 17.69 13.68
C ALA A 59 9.88 18.23 13.67
N THR A 60 10.21 19.13 12.76
CA THR A 60 11.60 19.54 12.47
C THR A 60 12.36 20.09 13.68
N TRP A 61 11.65 20.69 14.64
CA TRP A 61 12.19 21.26 15.88
C TRP A 61 12.31 20.24 17.03
N THR A 62 11.93 18.98 16.83
CA THR A 62 11.90 17.99 17.91
C THR A 62 13.27 17.34 18.10
N GLY A 63 13.96 17.71 19.18
CA GLY A 63 15.30 17.19 19.51
C GLY A 63 15.40 15.65 19.54
N PRO A 64 14.54 14.94 20.29
CA PRO A 64 14.54 13.47 20.27
C PRO A 64 14.30 12.85 18.89
N ALA A 65 13.47 13.48 18.04
CA ALA A 65 13.25 13.00 16.68
C ALA A 65 14.53 13.15 15.84
N TRP A 66 15.20 14.29 15.96
CA TRP A 66 16.47 14.53 15.28
C TRP A 66 17.58 13.57 15.72
N ASP A 67 17.67 13.29 17.03
CA ASP A 67 18.63 12.33 17.58
C ASP A 67 18.38 10.91 17.03
N TYR A 68 17.12 10.49 16.90
CA TYR A 68 16.77 9.21 16.30
C TYR A 68 17.06 9.18 14.79
N HIS A 69 16.62 10.21 14.07
CA HIS A 69 16.82 10.37 12.63
C HIS A 69 18.30 10.25 12.23
N THR A 70 19.16 11.04 12.89
CA THR A 70 20.61 11.04 12.63
C THR A 70 21.34 9.81 13.15
N SER A 71 20.69 8.96 13.96
CA SER A 71 21.27 7.67 14.36
C SER A 71 21.23 6.62 13.23
N GLY A 72 20.43 6.86 12.18
CA GLY A 72 20.42 6.10 10.92
C GLY A 72 19.59 4.82 10.80
N PRO A 73 18.85 4.28 11.80
CA PRO A 73 18.23 2.96 11.67
C PRO A 73 17.20 2.90 10.53
N LEU A 74 16.49 3.99 10.26
CA LEU A 74 15.50 4.04 9.18
C LEU A 74 16.13 4.19 7.79
N ASN A 75 17.26 4.90 7.67
CA ASN A 75 18.04 4.91 6.42
C ASN A 75 18.64 3.53 6.17
N ASP A 76 19.19 2.87 7.19
CA ASP A 76 19.74 1.51 7.08
C ASP A 76 18.65 0.51 6.66
N LEU A 77 17.44 0.61 7.25
CA LEU A 77 16.28 -0.18 6.87
C LEU A 77 15.90 0.07 5.40
N HIS A 78 15.73 1.34 5.00
CA HIS A 78 15.36 1.69 3.64
C HIS A 78 16.39 1.23 2.61
N ASN A 79 17.67 1.49 2.85
CA ASN A 79 18.74 1.15 1.91
C ASN A 79 18.95 -0.37 1.77
N THR A 80 18.66 -1.14 2.82
CA THR A 80 18.87 -2.60 2.82
C THR A 80 17.63 -3.36 2.38
N TYR A 81 16.46 -2.97 2.90
CA TYR A 81 15.21 -3.72 2.74
C TYR A 81 14.12 -2.96 1.98
N GLY A 82 14.40 -1.73 1.54
CA GLY A 82 13.49 -0.90 0.76
C GLY A 82 13.35 -1.33 -0.71
N PRO A 83 12.73 -0.48 -1.56
CA PRO A 83 12.45 -0.79 -2.97
C PRO A 83 13.67 -1.15 -3.82
N ASP A 84 14.83 -0.57 -3.54
CA ASP A 84 16.08 -0.87 -4.24
C ASP A 84 16.88 -2.04 -3.58
N GLY A 85 16.38 -2.56 -2.46
CA GLY A 85 16.96 -3.64 -1.65
C GLY A 85 16.18 -4.96 -1.79
N THR A 86 15.84 -5.59 -0.67
CA THR A 86 15.05 -6.84 -0.65
C THR A 86 13.57 -6.64 -0.95
N GLN A 87 13.08 -5.39 -1.00
CA GLN A 87 11.68 -5.04 -1.24
C GLN A 87 10.71 -5.56 -0.16
N ASP A 88 11.14 -5.59 1.10
CA ASP A 88 10.30 -5.99 2.22
C ASP A 88 9.65 -4.79 2.94
N PHE A 89 10.29 -3.61 2.87
CA PHE A 89 9.85 -2.42 3.60
C PHE A 89 9.63 -1.19 2.72
N ILE A 90 8.72 -0.32 3.15
CA ILE A 90 8.62 1.08 2.75
C ILE A 90 8.77 1.93 4.00
N VAL A 91 9.57 2.99 3.93
CA VAL A 91 9.75 3.95 5.03
C VAL A 91 9.23 5.30 4.54
N LEU A 92 8.38 5.96 5.33
CA LEU A 92 7.87 7.29 5.05
C LEU A 92 8.07 8.18 6.29
N MET A 93 8.72 9.32 6.10
CA MET A 93 8.72 10.39 7.10
C MET A 93 7.52 11.29 6.87
N ILE A 94 6.80 11.60 7.94
CA ILE A 94 5.68 12.53 7.98
C ILE A 94 6.08 13.72 8.86
N GLU A 95 6.37 14.87 8.24
CA GLU A 95 6.40 16.14 8.98
C GLU A 95 4.97 16.43 9.44
N SER A 96 4.81 16.47 10.76
CA SER A 96 3.54 16.44 11.47
C SER A 96 3.14 17.76 12.16
N ASP A 97 3.83 18.88 11.91
CA ASP A 97 3.56 20.21 12.44
C ASP A 97 3.26 21.22 11.31
N GLU A 98 2.01 21.68 11.25
CA GLU A 98 1.55 22.66 10.24
C GLU A 98 2.24 24.03 10.30
N ASN A 99 3.01 24.32 11.35
CA ASN A 99 3.69 25.60 11.53
C ASN A 99 5.15 25.61 11.02
N THR A 100 5.72 24.45 10.73
CA THR A 100 7.06 24.35 10.15
C THR A 100 6.98 24.58 8.64
N THR A 101 8.13 24.87 8.03
CA THR A 101 8.21 25.22 6.63
C THR A 101 9.23 24.36 5.90
N MET A 102 9.18 24.39 4.57
CA MET A 102 10.24 23.82 3.75
C MET A 102 11.64 24.35 4.12
N ASP A 103 11.77 25.60 4.56
CA ASP A 103 13.07 26.14 5.01
C ASP A 103 13.54 25.44 6.29
N ASP A 104 12.63 25.06 7.19
CA ASP A 104 12.91 24.29 8.41
C ASP A 104 13.32 22.84 8.08
N LEU A 105 12.61 22.19 7.15
CA LEU A 105 12.99 20.86 6.63
C LEU A 105 14.40 20.87 6.02
N ASN A 106 14.75 21.90 5.24
CA ASN A 106 16.08 22.08 4.67
C ASN A 106 17.14 22.61 5.67
N GLY A 107 16.82 22.71 6.97
CA GLY A 107 17.78 23.12 7.99
C GLY A 107 18.20 24.60 7.96
N THR A 108 17.49 25.43 7.20
CA THR A 108 17.81 26.87 7.04
C THR A 108 16.84 27.79 7.79
N GLY A 109 15.69 27.25 8.21
CA GLY A 109 14.68 27.93 8.99
C GLY A 109 15.06 28.10 10.47
N THR A 110 14.10 28.53 11.28
CA THR A 110 14.31 28.81 12.71
C THR A 110 13.76 27.73 13.63
N ASP A 111 12.85 26.91 13.15
CA ASP A 111 12.16 25.86 13.90
C ASP A 111 12.64 24.50 13.42
N THR A 112 13.96 24.31 13.43
CA THR A 112 14.58 23.06 12.98
C THR A 112 15.84 22.71 13.78
N MET A 113 16.07 21.41 13.94
CA MET A 113 17.28 20.85 14.53
C MET A 113 18.42 20.70 13.52
N GLY A 114 18.12 20.60 12.22
CA GLY A 114 19.09 20.37 11.17
C GLY A 114 18.48 20.22 9.78
N ASP A 115 19.28 19.79 8.82
CA ASP A 115 18.82 19.53 7.44
C ASP A 115 18.27 18.11 7.36
N TRP A 116 16.95 17.97 7.44
CA TRP A 116 16.25 16.69 7.37
C TRP A 116 16.27 16.14 5.95
N VAL A 117 16.16 17.02 4.95
CA VAL A 117 16.14 16.62 3.53
C VAL A 117 17.46 15.99 3.11
N ALA A 118 18.60 16.53 3.55
CA ALA A 118 19.91 16.00 3.18
C ALA A 118 20.28 14.69 3.90
N GLU A 119 19.63 14.37 5.02
CA GLU A 119 19.93 13.22 5.88
C GLU A 119 18.89 12.09 5.73
N THR A 120 17.93 12.20 4.81
CA THR A 120 16.89 11.18 4.57
C THR A 120 17.04 10.54 3.19
N ASP A 121 17.15 9.21 3.14
CA ASP A 121 17.23 8.44 1.88
C ASP A 121 15.85 7.99 1.35
N PHE A 122 14.79 8.19 2.13
CA PHE A 122 13.41 7.77 1.84
C PHE A 122 12.44 8.97 1.71
N PRO A 123 11.19 8.76 1.22
CA PRO A 123 10.25 9.86 1.01
C PRO A 123 9.90 10.63 2.30
N ILE A 124 9.86 11.96 2.16
CA ILE A 124 9.41 12.90 3.18
C ILE A 124 8.09 13.52 2.71
N ILE A 125 7.04 13.38 3.51
CA ILE A 125 5.73 13.97 3.29
C ILE A 125 5.53 15.10 4.31
N ASP A 126 5.32 16.31 3.80
CA ASP A 126 5.02 17.51 4.61
C ASP A 126 3.50 17.72 4.64
N ASP A 127 2.82 16.94 5.51
CA ASP A 127 1.36 16.96 5.66
C ASP A 127 0.92 16.56 7.08
N ALA A 128 0.79 17.58 7.94
CA ALA A 128 0.38 17.41 9.33
C ALA A 128 -1.00 16.76 9.51
N ALA A 129 -1.88 16.79 8.49
CA ALA A 129 -3.21 16.19 8.60
C ALA A 129 -3.14 14.66 8.72
N ILE A 130 -2.06 14.02 8.25
CA ILE A 130 -1.87 12.57 8.39
C ILE A 130 -1.68 12.20 9.87
N SER A 131 -0.98 13.04 10.64
CA SER A 131 -0.78 12.86 12.09
C SER A 131 -2.12 12.76 12.85
N GLU A 132 -3.13 13.53 12.41
CA GLU A 132 -4.48 13.49 13.00
C GLU A 132 -5.19 12.15 12.75
N LEU A 133 -4.96 11.51 11.60
CA LEU A 133 -5.57 10.22 11.27
C LEU A 133 -5.11 9.12 12.25
N PHE A 134 -3.84 9.18 12.67
CA PHE A 134 -3.22 8.24 13.58
C PHE A 134 -3.40 8.62 15.06
N GLU A 135 -4.19 9.67 15.33
CA GLU A 135 -4.42 10.23 16.67
C GLU A 135 -3.09 10.52 17.40
N ASN A 136 -2.05 10.91 16.66
CA ASN A 136 -0.71 11.04 17.21
C ASN A 136 -0.62 12.21 18.21
N ALA A 137 0.01 11.98 19.35
CA ALA A 137 0.02 12.90 20.49
C ALA A 137 1.41 13.46 20.84
N TYR A 138 2.48 12.88 20.29
CA TYR A 138 3.85 13.29 20.56
C TYR A 138 4.77 12.95 19.39
N PHE A 139 6.00 13.46 19.45
CA PHE A 139 7.03 13.22 18.46
C PHE A 139 8.37 12.81 19.12
N PRO A 140 9.17 11.95 18.48
CA PRO A 140 8.78 11.15 17.32
C PRO A 140 7.82 10.03 17.72
N THR A 141 6.95 9.63 16.81
CA THR A 141 6.11 8.43 16.92
C THR A 141 6.38 7.54 15.72
N ILE A 142 6.82 6.30 15.98
CA ILE A 142 7.21 5.36 14.92
C ILE A 142 6.22 4.20 14.91
N TYR A 143 5.49 4.07 13.81
CA TYR A 143 4.58 2.97 13.56
C TYR A 143 5.20 1.95 12.61
N SER A 144 4.97 0.68 12.89
CA SER A 144 5.13 -0.41 11.91
C SER A 144 3.76 -0.96 11.54
N ILE A 145 3.56 -1.19 10.24
CA ILE A 145 2.29 -1.59 9.65
C ILE A 145 2.53 -2.83 8.79
N CYS A 146 1.89 -3.94 9.16
CA CYS A 146 1.96 -5.19 8.42
C CYS A 146 1.12 -5.12 7.13
N PRO A 147 1.30 -6.03 6.16
CA PRO A 147 0.62 -5.96 4.87
C PRO A 147 -0.91 -6.15 4.98
N ASP A 148 -1.39 -6.70 6.08
CA ASP A 148 -2.83 -6.80 6.39
C ASP A 148 -3.41 -5.53 7.04
N GLY A 149 -2.59 -4.48 7.19
CA GLY A 149 -2.94 -3.19 7.78
C GLY A 149 -2.86 -3.14 9.30
N ILE A 150 -2.50 -4.22 9.98
CA ILE A 150 -2.31 -4.22 11.44
C ILE A 150 -1.14 -3.30 11.80
N THR A 151 -1.40 -2.39 12.72
CA THR A 151 -0.51 -1.27 13.06
C THR A 151 -0.16 -1.27 14.54
N ASN A 152 1.11 -1.04 14.84
CA ASN A 152 1.62 -0.91 16.20
C ASN A 152 2.71 0.14 16.28
N GLU A 153 2.72 0.91 17.36
CA GLU A 153 3.85 1.80 17.66
C GLU A 153 5.01 0.98 18.21
N ILE A 154 6.17 1.12 17.58
CA ILE A 154 7.40 0.40 17.93
C ILE A 154 8.40 1.29 18.67
N GLY A 155 8.20 2.61 18.64
CA GLY A 155 9.08 3.59 19.25
C GLY A 155 10.42 3.73 18.53
N GLN A 156 11.36 4.43 19.17
CA GLN A 156 12.69 4.71 18.64
C GLN A 156 13.63 3.53 18.92
N VAL A 157 13.59 2.51 18.06
CA VAL A 157 14.39 1.30 18.19
C VAL A 157 15.40 1.17 17.04
N ASP A 158 16.45 0.38 17.26
CA ASP A 158 17.46 0.12 16.23
C ASP A 158 16.96 -0.85 15.15
N LEU A 159 17.72 -1.00 14.06
CA LEU A 159 17.37 -1.87 12.93
C LEU A 159 17.10 -3.32 13.37
N GLU A 160 17.91 -3.87 14.28
CA GLU A 160 17.75 -5.25 14.75
C GLU A 160 16.39 -5.43 15.46
N ALA A 161 16.00 -4.45 16.29
CA ALA A 161 14.71 -4.46 16.96
C ALA A 161 13.53 -4.23 16.01
N ILE A 162 13.68 -3.43 14.94
CA ILE A 162 12.64 -3.29 13.90
C ILE A 162 12.37 -4.65 13.24
N LEU A 163 13.43 -5.35 12.81
CA LEU A 163 13.32 -6.65 12.14
C LEU A 163 12.75 -7.73 13.06
N ALA A 164 13.17 -7.74 14.34
CA ALA A 164 12.63 -8.68 15.32
C ALA A 164 11.14 -8.42 15.61
N TRP A 165 10.70 -7.16 15.57
CA TRP A 165 9.29 -6.81 15.71
C TRP A 165 8.48 -7.28 14.50
N ASP A 166 9.00 -7.06 13.29
CA ASP A 166 8.37 -7.50 12.05
C ASP A 166 8.15 -9.02 12.01
N GLU A 167 9.18 -9.79 12.34
CA GLU A 167 9.08 -11.25 12.41
C GLU A 167 8.02 -11.69 13.42
N ALA A 168 7.95 -11.05 14.59
CA ALA A 168 7.01 -11.42 15.64
C ALA A 168 5.55 -11.09 15.31
N GLU A 169 5.29 -9.97 14.63
CA GLU A 169 3.94 -9.41 14.50
C GLU A 169 3.37 -9.49 13.08
N CYS A 170 4.21 -9.32 12.05
CA CYS A 170 3.78 -9.36 10.64
C CYS A 170 3.94 -10.73 10.00
N CYS A 171 4.72 -11.62 10.63
CA CYS A 171 5.01 -12.95 10.11
C CYS A 171 5.27 -13.99 11.23
N PRO A 172 4.28 -14.23 12.12
CA PRO A 172 4.48 -15.02 13.34
C PRO A 172 4.82 -16.51 13.12
N GLY A 173 4.69 -17.04 11.89
CA GLY A 173 4.97 -18.45 11.62
C GLY A 173 3.96 -19.41 12.26
N ASP A 174 2.67 -19.07 12.30
CA ASP A 174 1.65 -19.90 12.97
C ASP A 174 1.50 -21.30 12.35
N PHE A 175 1.88 -21.44 11.08
CA PHE A 175 1.80 -22.67 10.31
C PHE A 175 3.18 -23.08 9.77
N ALA A 176 3.40 -24.38 9.53
CA ALA A 176 4.72 -24.84 9.08
C ALA A 176 4.98 -24.50 7.61
N ASN A 177 3.97 -24.65 6.76
CA ASN A 177 4.04 -24.37 5.34
C ASN A 177 2.89 -23.44 4.95
N ASP A 178 3.19 -22.14 4.88
CA ASP A 178 2.25 -21.04 4.62
C ASP A 178 2.85 -20.07 3.58
N PRO A 179 2.89 -20.47 2.30
CA PRO A 179 3.25 -19.56 1.23
C PRO A 179 2.12 -18.55 0.97
N ALA A 180 2.47 -17.28 0.82
CA ALA A 180 1.54 -16.21 0.51
C ALA A 180 1.91 -15.48 -0.78
N LEU A 181 0.90 -14.96 -1.50
CA LEU A 181 1.10 -14.11 -2.67
C LEU A 181 0.69 -12.66 -2.39
N PHE A 182 1.51 -11.72 -2.85
CA PHE A 182 1.24 -10.28 -2.79
C PHE A 182 1.28 -9.63 -4.18
N GLU A 183 0.70 -8.42 -4.29
CA GLU A 183 0.62 -7.69 -5.57
C GLU A 183 2.00 -7.24 -6.05
N THR A 184 2.21 -7.24 -7.37
CA THR A 184 3.28 -6.48 -7.99
C THR A 184 2.67 -5.38 -8.85
N ASN A 185 3.41 -4.29 -9.04
CA ASN A 185 3.00 -3.20 -9.91
C ASN A 185 2.80 -3.69 -11.35
N PHE A 186 1.56 -4.01 -11.70
CA PHE A 186 1.20 -4.47 -13.04
C PHE A 186 1.32 -3.33 -14.05
N ILE A 187 2.42 -3.28 -14.79
CA ILE A 187 2.50 -2.42 -15.97
C ILE A 187 1.99 -3.21 -17.18
N SER A 188 0.70 -3.04 -17.52
CA SER A 188 0.27 -3.37 -18.88
C SER A 188 0.90 -2.37 -19.85
N GLN A 189 2.14 -2.62 -20.28
CA GLN A 189 2.69 -1.92 -21.44
C GLN A 189 1.85 -2.31 -22.65
N GLY A 190 1.16 -1.32 -23.22
CA GLY A 190 0.09 -1.53 -24.18
C GLY A 190 0.45 -2.48 -25.34
N CYS A 191 -0.47 -3.40 -25.66
CA CYS A 191 -0.43 -4.32 -26.82
C CYS A 191 0.87 -5.15 -27.01
N SER A 192 1.84 -5.11 -26.09
CA SER A 192 2.98 -6.02 -25.98
C SER A 192 2.72 -6.96 -24.81
N SER A 193 3.12 -8.23 -24.94
CA SER A 193 2.92 -9.25 -23.90
C SER A 193 3.49 -8.74 -22.57
N PRO A 194 2.65 -8.48 -21.54
CA PRO A 194 3.17 -8.09 -20.24
C PRO A 194 3.90 -9.28 -19.63
N GLU A 195 5.07 -9.03 -19.04
CA GLU A 195 5.63 -9.94 -18.05
C GLU A 195 4.76 -9.82 -16.80
N PHE A 196 4.33 -10.96 -16.26
CA PHE A 196 3.47 -11.00 -15.08
C PHE A 196 4.32 -11.45 -13.91
N GLU A 197 4.31 -10.69 -12.83
CA GLU A 197 5.11 -10.93 -11.64
C GLU A 197 4.21 -11.03 -10.42
N VAL A 198 4.61 -11.85 -9.44
CA VAL A 198 4.00 -11.89 -8.10
C VAL A 198 5.10 -11.98 -7.06
N ILE A 199 4.85 -11.42 -5.88
CA ILE A 199 5.75 -11.64 -4.74
C ILE A 199 5.26 -12.89 -4.01
N LEU A 200 6.14 -13.89 -3.91
CA LEU A 200 5.96 -15.06 -3.05
C LEU A 200 6.65 -14.78 -1.73
N LYS A 201 5.91 -14.85 -0.62
CA LYS A 201 6.47 -14.75 0.74
C LYS A 201 6.27 -16.06 1.49
N ASN A 202 7.23 -16.44 2.32
CA ASN A 202 7.06 -17.54 3.26
C ASN A 202 6.57 -17.01 4.62
N ASN A 203 5.27 -17.12 4.91
CA ASN A 203 4.72 -16.80 6.24
C ASN A 203 4.83 -17.98 7.22
N GLY A 204 5.36 -19.13 6.77
CA GLY A 204 5.45 -20.33 7.58
C GLY A 204 6.67 -20.37 8.50
N SER A 205 6.60 -21.17 9.56
CA SER A 205 7.71 -21.40 10.51
C SER A 205 8.80 -22.35 10.01
N SER A 206 8.68 -22.89 8.79
CA SER A 206 9.69 -23.75 8.18
C SER A 206 10.11 -23.20 6.82
N PRO A 207 11.36 -23.44 6.39
CA PRO A 207 11.80 -22.97 5.08
C PRO A 207 10.92 -23.54 3.97
N LEU A 208 10.38 -22.66 3.13
CA LEU A 208 9.60 -23.07 1.97
C LEU A 208 10.57 -23.60 0.91
N THR A 209 10.33 -24.83 0.44
CA THR A 209 11.23 -25.51 -0.52
C THR A 209 10.64 -25.72 -1.90
N SER A 210 9.32 -25.61 -2.02
CA SER A 210 8.60 -25.69 -3.29
C SER A 210 7.26 -24.98 -3.18
N CYS A 211 6.80 -24.37 -4.28
CA CYS A 211 5.49 -23.76 -4.39
C CYS A 211 5.01 -23.84 -5.85
N THR A 212 3.75 -24.24 -6.06
CA THR A 212 3.15 -24.29 -7.40
C THR A 212 2.17 -23.13 -7.52
N ILE A 213 2.40 -22.22 -8.47
CA ILE A 213 1.58 -21.02 -8.68
C ILE A 213 0.95 -21.06 -10.07
N GLU A 214 -0.36 -21.00 -10.14
CA GLU A 214 -1.13 -20.91 -11.39
C GLU A 214 -1.52 -19.47 -11.70
N LEU A 215 -1.13 -18.99 -12.89
CA LEU A 215 -1.66 -17.77 -13.46
C LEU A 215 -2.95 -18.06 -14.23
N LYS A 216 -4.02 -17.33 -13.92
CA LYS A 216 -5.34 -17.49 -14.53
C LYS A 216 -5.79 -16.23 -15.25
N GLU A 217 -6.33 -16.44 -16.45
CA GLU A 217 -7.08 -15.45 -17.21
C GLU A 217 -8.58 -15.78 -17.11
N ASN A 218 -9.37 -14.87 -16.52
CA ASN A 218 -10.81 -15.05 -16.32
C ASN A 218 -11.16 -16.39 -15.64
N GLY A 219 -10.31 -16.83 -14.71
CA GLY A 219 -10.45 -18.10 -13.98
C GLY A 219 -9.95 -19.34 -14.72
N THR A 220 -9.41 -19.22 -15.94
CA THR A 220 -8.79 -20.34 -16.67
C THR A 220 -7.27 -20.26 -16.55
N THR A 221 -6.61 -21.34 -16.16
CA THR A 221 -5.14 -21.39 -16.06
C THR A 221 -4.50 -21.19 -17.44
N VAL A 222 -3.63 -20.18 -17.53
CA VAL A 222 -2.91 -19.80 -18.76
C VAL A 222 -1.40 -20.03 -18.64
N ALA A 223 -0.86 -20.05 -17.42
CA ALA A 223 0.50 -20.46 -17.13
C ALA A 223 0.58 -21.08 -15.73
N THR A 224 1.61 -21.90 -15.50
CA THR A 224 1.91 -22.52 -14.21
C THR A 224 3.40 -22.38 -13.95
N GLN A 225 3.76 -21.88 -12.78
CA GLN A 225 5.13 -21.77 -12.30
C GLN A 225 5.34 -22.78 -11.17
N GLU A 226 6.35 -23.63 -11.34
CA GLU A 226 6.80 -24.58 -10.33
C GLU A 226 8.07 -24.00 -9.68
N TRP A 227 7.90 -23.25 -8.60
CA TRP A 227 9.02 -22.69 -7.85
C TRP A 227 9.65 -23.76 -6.96
N THR A 228 10.98 -23.78 -6.91
CA THR A 228 11.78 -24.62 -6.01
C THR A 228 12.97 -23.83 -5.51
N GLY A 229 13.26 -23.90 -4.21
CA GLY A 229 14.33 -23.11 -3.62
C GLY A 229 14.47 -23.39 -2.13
N ILE A 230 15.02 -22.42 -1.42
CA ILE A 230 14.93 -22.29 0.03
C ILE A 230 14.58 -20.83 0.25
N LEU A 231 13.38 -20.58 0.75
CA LEU A 231 12.92 -19.27 1.17
C LEU A 231 12.70 -19.36 2.68
N GLU A 232 13.54 -18.68 3.45
CA GLU A 232 13.47 -18.73 4.91
C GLU A 232 12.17 -18.07 5.41
N THR A 233 11.84 -18.27 6.69
CA THR A 233 10.66 -17.64 7.29
C THR A 233 10.73 -16.12 7.13
N CYS A 234 9.64 -15.54 6.66
CA CYS A 234 9.44 -14.11 6.38
C CYS A 234 10.21 -13.54 5.19
N GLU A 235 10.98 -14.35 4.48
CA GLU A 235 11.61 -13.92 3.24
C GLU A 235 10.60 -13.88 2.07
N SER A 236 10.87 -12.96 1.16
CA SER A 236 10.09 -12.73 -0.06
C SER A 236 10.95 -12.95 -1.31
N GLU A 237 10.36 -13.46 -2.39
CA GLU A 237 10.98 -13.56 -3.71
C GLU A 237 10.00 -13.18 -4.82
N THR A 238 10.48 -12.47 -5.84
CA THR A 238 9.67 -12.17 -7.03
C THR A 238 9.64 -13.36 -7.98
N ILE A 239 8.42 -13.78 -8.33
CA ILE A 239 8.15 -14.85 -9.30
C ILE A 239 7.65 -14.25 -10.60
N THR A 240 8.46 -14.36 -11.65
CA THR A 240 8.10 -13.93 -13.01
C THR A 240 7.53 -15.09 -13.81
N PHE A 241 6.41 -14.85 -14.50
CA PHE A 241 5.82 -15.76 -15.47
C PHE A 241 6.29 -15.41 -16.88
N ASP A 242 6.58 -16.44 -17.67
CA ASP A 242 6.82 -16.28 -19.11
C ASP A 242 5.65 -15.54 -19.77
N SER A 243 5.98 -14.76 -20.80
CA SER A 243 5.04 -13.88 -21.49
C SER A 243 3.78 -14.63 -21.95
N VAL A 244 2.62 -14.31 -21.38
CA VAL A 244 1.32 -14.90 -21.77
C VAL A 244 0.55 -13.94 -22.66
N GLU A 245 0.03 -14.43 -23.79
CA GLU A 245 -0.90 -13.67 -24.64
C GLU A 245 -2.20 -13.40 -23.88
N VAL A 246 -2.42 -12.16 -23.45
CA VAL A 246 -3.58 -11.75 -22.65
C VAL A 246 -4.66 -11.12 -23.51
N GLY A 247 -5.92 -11.50 -23.30
CA GLY A 247 -7.09 -10.88 -23.91
C GLY A 247 -7.29 -9.44 -23.45
N ALA A 248 -7.77 -8.58 -24.35
CA ALA A 248 -7.94 -7.14 -24.14
C ALA A 248 -8.92 -6.72 -23.00
N SER A 249 -9.55 -7.67 -22.31
CA SER A 249 -10.45 -7.43 -21.16
C SER A 249 -10.32 -8.52 -20.11
N ALA A 250 -9.12 -9.08 -19.95
CA ALA A 250 -8.84 -10.13 -18.98
C ALA A 250 -8.87 -9.62 -17.54
N THR A 251 -9.39 -10.45 -16.65
CA THR A 251 -9.04 -10.41 -15.22
C THR A 251 -7.91 -11.41 -15.01
N MET A 252 -6.80 -10.95 -14.43
CA MET A 252 -5.66 -11.80 -14.14
C MET A 252 -5.65 -12.14 -12.66
N SER A 253 -5.29 -13.37 -12.33
CA SER A 253 -5.14 -13.79 -10.93
C SER A 253 -4.07 -14.86 -10.82
N ALA A 254 -3.26 -14.79 -9.78
CA ALA A 254 -2.33 -15.85 -9.42
C ALA A 254 -2.87 -16.61 -8.21
N ILE A 255 -2.72 -17.94 -8.24
CA ILE A 255 -3.23 -18.81 -7.18
C ILE A 255 -2.17 -19.85 -6.86
N ILE A 256 -1.80 -19.96 -5.59
CA ILE A 256 -1.03 -21.10 -5.09
C ILE A 256 -1.92 -22.35 -5.10
N THR A 257 -1.42 -23.42 -5.71
CA THR A 257 -2.12 -24.72 -5.83
C THR A 257 -1.37 -25.88 -5.17
N SER A 258 -0.14 -25.66 -4.73
CA SER A 258 0.59 -26.59 -3.87
C SER A 258 -0.06 -26.69 -2.48
N PRO A 259 0.28 -27.71 -1.68
CA PRO A 259 -0.14 -27.76 -0.29
C PRO A 259 0.22 -26.47 0.45
N ASP A 260 -0.69 -26.06 1.31
CA ASP A 260 -0.60 -24.88 2.15
C ASP A 260 -1.53 -25.08 3.36
N ASP A 261 -1.00 -24.82 4.53
CA ASP A 261 -1.67 -24.99 5.81
C ASP A 261 -2.65 -23.83 6.09
N ASP A 262 -2.47 -22.64 5.49
CA ASP A 262 -3.43 -21.52 5.49
C ASP A 262 -3.68 -20.89 4.11
N ALA A 263 -4.71 -21.38 3.44
CA ALA A 263 -5.11 -20.90 2.12
C ALA A 263 -5.67 -19.47 2.07
N SER A 264 -5.71 -18.72 3.18
CA SER A 264 -6.25 -17.37 3.24
C SER A 264 -5.50 -16.38 2.33
N LYS A 265 -4.20 -16.58 2.12
CA LYS A 265 -3.31 -15.70 1.32
C LYS A 265 -2.82 -16.35 0.01
N ASN A 266 -3.46 -17.44 -0.43
CA ASN A 266 -3.08 -18.14 -1.66
C ASN A 266 -3.45 -17.43 -2.95
N THR A 267 -4.34 -16.44 -2.89
CA THR A 267 -4.94 -15.85 -4.10
C THR A 267 -4.63 -14.37 -4.19
N PHE A 268 -4.05 -13.99 -5.32
CA PHE A 268 -3.95 -12.61 -5.78
C PHE A 268 -4.88 -12.40 -6.99
N GLN A 269 -5.56 -11.26 -7.06
CA GLN A 269 -6.35 -10.86 -8.24
C GLN A 269 -6.04 -9.42 -8.63
N SER A 270 -5.48 -9.22 -9.82
CA SER A 270 -5.40 -7.88 -10.43
C SER A 270 -6.55 -7.64 -11.41
N TYR A 271 -7.11 -6.44 -11.32
CA TYR A 271 -8.09 -5.96 -12.29
C TYR A 271 -7.35 -5.22 -13.41
N SER A 272 -7.65 -5.55 -14.67
CA SER A 272 -7.10 -4.76 -15.77
C SER A 272 -7.54 -3.29 -15.65
N LEU A 273 -6.57 -2.37 -15.83
CA LEU A 273 -6.69 -0.91 -15.72
C LEU A 273 -7.78 -0.27 -16.60
N TRP A 274 -8.46 -1.04 -17.46
CA TRP A 274 -9.59 -0.57 -18.25
C TRP A 274 -10.84 -0.29 -17.42
N LEU A 275 -10.96 -0.77 -16.18
CA LEU A 275 -12.12 -0.51 -15.32
C LEU A 275 -11.92 0.63 -14.31
N GLN A 276 -10.72 0.84 -13.78
CA GLN A 276 -10.50 1.89 -12.76
C GLN A 276 -10.60 3.31 -13.33
N LYS A 277 -10.20 3.52 -14.60
CA LYS A 277 -10.35 4.82 -15.27
C LYS A 277 -11.80 5.25 -15.53
N TRP A 278 -12.77 4.33 -15.43
CA TRP A 278 -14.19 4.63 -15.56
C TRP A 278 -14.87 4.96 -14.23
N ALA A 279 -14.35 4.46 -13.10
CA ALA A 279 -14.84 4.84 -11.78
C ALA A 279 -14.64 6.34 -11.52
N HIS A 280 -13.47 6.88 -11.87
CA HIS A 280 -13.18 8.32 -11.75
C HIS A 280 -14.03 9.20 -12.68
N ILE A 281 -14.43 8.72 -13.86
CA ILE A 281 -15.32 9.47 -14.76
C ILE A 281 -16.76 9.52 -14.22
N SER A 282 -17.21 8.47 -13.52
CA SER A 282 -18.57 8.46 -12.94
C SER A 282 -18.76 9.36 -11.73
N VAL A 283 -17.68 9.75 -11.03
CA VAL A 283 -17.75 10.69 -9.89
C VAL A 283 -17.88 12.15 -10.35
N TRP A 284 -17.41 12.48 -11.56
CA TRP A 284 -17.53 13.84 -12.12
C TRP A 284 -18.90 14.15 -12.75
N SER A 285 -19.72 13.14 -13.03
CA SER A 285 -21.13 13.30 -13.38
C SER A 285 -21.97 12.76 -12.24
N GLY A 286 -22.37 13.60 -11.28
CA GLY A 286 -23.09 13.22 -10.05
C GLY A 286 -24.41 12.46 -10.26
N LEU A 287 -24.33 11.21 -10.70
CA LEU A 287 -25.43 10.28 -10.88
C LEU A 287 -25.14 9.06 -10.02
N GLN A 288 -25.72 9.05 -8.81
CA GLN A 288 -25.82 7.82 -8.05
C GLN A 288 -26.68 6.83 -8.83
N ILE A 289 -26.11 5.69 -9.23
CA ILE A 289 -26.88 4.58 -9.81
C ILE A 289 -26.77 3.39 -8.87
N VAL A 290 -27.72 3.33 -7.94
CA VAL A 290 -28.10 2.08 -7.29
C VAL A 290 -28.83 1.22 -8.34
N GLY A 291 -28.18 0.15 -8.77
CA GLY A 291 -28.80 -1.06 -9.35
C GLY A 291 -29.56 -0.92 -10.68
N LEU A 292 -28.91 -1.24 -11.81
CA LEU A 292 -29.58 -1.80 -13.01
C LEU A 292 -28.56 -2.35 -14.03
N LYS A 293 -28.14 -3.60 -13.86
CA LYS A 293 -27.25 -4.32 -14.79
C LYS A 293 -27.99 -4.67 -16.11
N LYS A 294 -27.28 -4.47 -17.24
CA LYS A 294 -27.52 -4.91 -18.65
C LYS A 294 -28.12 -3.93 -19.67
N THR A 295 -28.91 -2.91 -19.30
CA THR A 295 -29.55 -2.03 -20.33
C THR A 295 -28.73 -0.77 -20.65
N LEU A 296 -28.01 -0.20 -19.67
CA LEU A 296 -27.16 0.99 -19.85
C LEU A 296 -25.95 0.74 -20.77
N LEU A 297 -25.34 -0.45 -20.69
CA LEU A 297 -24.18 -0.81 -21.52
C LEU A 297 -24.46 -0.73 -23.04
N LYS A 298 -25.69 -1.04 -23.47
CA LYS A 298 -26.10 -0.92 -24.88
C LYS A 298 -26.33 0.53 -25.32
N PHE A 299 -26.70 1.42 -24.38
CA PHE A 299 -26.93 2.83 -24.66
C PHE A 299 -25.61 3.59 -24.76
N GLU A 300 -24.66 3.29 -23.87
CA GLU A 300 -23.32 3.91 -23.85
C GLU A 300 -22.48 3.51 -25.06
N ILE A 301 -22.51 2.25 -25.50
CA ILE A 301 -21.85 1.83 -26.75
C ILE A 301 -22.41 2.56 -27.98
N ARG A 302 -23.71 2.88 -27.99
CA ARG A 302 -24.34 3.67 -29.08
C ARG A 302 -23.89 5.12 -29.02
N LEU A 303 -23.77 5.70 -27.83
CA LEU A 303 -23.29 7.07 -27.61
C LEU A 303 -21.82 7.22 -28.03
N MET A 304 -20.98 6.23 -27.70
CA MET A 304 -19.56 6.21 -28.10
C MET A 304 -19.38 6.10 -29.61
N LYS A 305 -20.18 5.26 -30.29
CA LYS A 305 -20.21 5.18 -31.76
C LYS A 305 -20.69 6.48 -32.41
N LEU A 306 -21.55 7.23 -31.74
CA LEU A 306 -22.01 8.53 -32.20
C LEU A 306 -20.92 9.59 -32.02
N LEU A 307 -20.24 9.61 -30.88
CA LEU A 307 -19.13 10.53 -30.58
C LEU A 307 -17.96 10.34 -31.56
N LEU A 308 -17.59 9.09 -31.86
CA LEU A 308 -16.57 8.74 -32.85
C LEU A 308 -16.97 9.17 -34.27
N LYS A 309 -18.25 9.04 -34.65
CA LYS A 309 -18.76 9.56 -35.92
C LYS A 309 -18.67 11.08 -35.97
N VAL A 310 -18.98 11.77 -34.88
CA VAL A 310 -18.90 13.23 -34.78
C VAL A 310 -17.44 13.71 -34.86
N LEU A 311 -16.51 13.08 -34.15
CA LEU A 311 -15.08 13.39 -34.22
C LEU A 311 -14.49 13.15 -35.62
N HIS A 312 -14.91 12.07 -36.30
CA HIS A 312 -14.50 11.79 -37.67
C HIS A 312 -15.07 12.82 -38.67
N LEU A 313 -16.32 13.25 -38.49
CA LEU A 313 -16.94 14.30 -39.30
C LEU A 313 -16.31 15.68 -39.07
N LEU A 314 -15.78 15.93 -37.86
CA LEU A 314 -15.11 17.19 -37.49
C LEU A 314 -13.60 17.21 -37.79
N LYS A 315 -13.02 16.13 -38.32
CA LYS A 315 -11.56 15.98 -38.57
C LYS A 315 -10.67 16.27 -37.34
N LEU A 316 -11.21 16.12 -36.14
CA LEU A 316 -10.43 16.28 -34.91
C LEU A 316 -9.64 14.99 -34.67
N ARG A 317 -8.31 15.08 -34.52
CA ARG A 317 -7.50 13.94 -34.07
C ARG A 317 -7.86 13.67 -32.60
N PRO A 318 -8.18 12.42 -32.22
CA PRO A 318 -8.25 12.09 -30.80
C PRO A 318 -6.87 12.29 -30.16
N PRO A 319 -6.81 12.65 -28.86
CA PRO A 319 -5.55 12.71 -28.13
C PRO A 319 -4.80 11.38 -28.25
N SER A 320 -3.48 11.44 -28.28
CA SER A 320 -2.52 10.35 -28.57
C SER A 320 -2.60 9.11 -27.66
N MET A 321 -3.57 9.02 -26.76
CA MET A 321 -3.78 7.88 -25.85
C MET A 321 -4.74 6.81 -26.37
N ILE A 322 -5.38 6.98 -27.53
CA ILE A 322 -6.35 5.99 -28.05
C ILE A 322 -5.69 5.15 -29.16
N THR A 323 -4.85 4.19 -28.77
CA THR A 323 -4.44 3.09 -29.65
C THR A 323 -5.49 1.98 -29.55
N ILE A 324 -6.41 1.92 -30.52
CA ILE A 324 -7.36 0.80 -30.63
C ILE A 324 -6.61 -0.37 -31.26
N CYS A 325 -6.32 -1.40 -30.45
CA CYS A 325 -5.74 -2.66 -30.92
C CYS A 325 -6.73 -3.31 -31.94
N ARG A 326 -6.28 -3.55 -33.18
CA ARG A 326 -7.12 -4.13 -34.24
C ARG A 326 -7.40 -5.60 -33.96
N LEU A 327 -8.65 -5.93 -33.62
CA LEU A 327 -9.14 -7.32 -33.65
C LEU A 327 -8.91 -7.92 -35.05
N LYS A 328 -8.01 -8.90 -35.16
CA LYS A 328 -8.11 -9.91 -36.22
C LYS A 328 -9.11 -10.95 -35.75
N ILE A 329 -10.40 -10.72 -36.04
CA ILE A 329 -11.39 -11.79 -35.99
C ILE A 329 -11.00 -12.78 -37.08
N ALA A 330 -10.49 -13.95 -36.68
CA ALA A 330 -10.35 -15.08 -37.58
C ALA A 330 -11.76 -15.51 -37.99
N THR A 331 -12.16 -15.16 -39.21
CA THR A 331 -13.38 -15.66 -39.83
C THR A 331 -13.19 -17.13 -40.19
N ARG A 332 -13.95 -18.01 -39.55
CA ARG A 332 -14.47 -19.22 -40.19
C ARG A 332 -15.99 -19.07 -40.28
#